data_AF-A0A397F3P6-F1
#
_entry.id   AF-A0A397F3P6-F1
#
_cell.length_a   1.000
_cell.length_b   1.000
_cell.length_c   1.000
_cell.angle_alpha   90.00
_cell.angle_beta   90.00
_cell.angle_gamma   90.00
#
_symmetry.space_group_name_H-M   'P 1'
#
loop_
_entity.id
_entity.type
_entity.pdbx_description
1 polymer ?
#
loop_
_entity_poly.entity_id
_entity_poly.type
_entity_poly.pdbx_seq_one_letter_code
_entity_poly.pdbx_strand_id
1 'polypeptide(L)'
;EADVLKDVVVSPLATSSANGDGSDEDDESLDVGERLCRWLEANGAELSKLRIETYAPEVRGVHARDTFVAKERVMRIPLNCLITVEMGKATELGQRLLHLEFGAPKHIYLMMYLLTDMELGNGSFFKCYYDSLPSSLSNMPIFWTAHELAWLQGSHILHLIEDRKAAIERDYRTICNEVPDFGSRFTLDRFAWARMIVCR
;
A
#
# COMPACT_ATOMS: atom_id res chain seq x y z
N GLU A 1 20.71 -25.39 21.78
CA GLU A 1 21.15 -24.30 20.88
C GLU A 1 19.94 -23.44 20.55
N ALA A 2 19.81 -22.33 21.26
CA ALA A 2 18.69 -21.42 21.15
C ALA A 2 19.22 -20.01 21.45
N ASP A 3 19.86 -19.36 20.48
CA ASP A 3 20.15 -17.92 20.54
C ASP A 3 20.73 -17.33 19.23
N VAL A 4 19.94 -17.22 18.15
CA VAL A 4 20.38 -16.45 16.94
C VAL A 4 19.23 -15.68 16.26
N LEU A 5 18.15 -15.34 16.98
CA LEU A 5 16.98 -14.64 16.39
C LEU A 5 16.54 -13.39 17.17
N LYS A 6 17.46 -12.81 17.94
CA LYS A 6 17.30 -11.48 18.53
C LYS A 6 18.39 -10.61 17.92
N ASP A 7 17.96 -9.67 17.09
CA ASP A 7 18.66 -8.46 16.63
C ASP A 7 18.42 -8.22 15.13
N VAL A 8 17.14 -7.99 14.79
CA VAL A 8 16.79 -7.09 13.68
C VAL A 8 16.03 -5.92 14.30
N VAL A 9 16.77 -5.12 15.06
CA VAL A 9 16.34 -3.77 15.42
C VAL A 9 16.65 -2.92 14.19
N VAL A 10 15.61 -2.56 13.43
CA VAL A 10 15.74 -1.55 12.37
C VAL A 10 15.94 -0.21 13.07
N SER A 11 17.18 0.22 13.23
CA SER A 11 17.52 1.57 13.67
C SER A 11 17.11 2.57 12.58
N PRO A 12 16.42 3.66 12.92
CA PRO A 12 16.19 4.77 12.00
C PRO A 12 17.45 5.65 11.92
N LEU A 13 17.64 6.26 10.76
CA LEU A 13 18.65 7.27 10.40
C LEU A 13 20.11 6.80 10.28
N ALA A 14 20.50 6.54 9.04
CA ALA A 14 21.68 7.19 8.48
C ALA A 14 21.23 8.03 7.28
N THR A 15 20.97 9.31 7.51
CA THR A 15 20.89 10.31 6.45
C THR A 15 22.26 10.39 5.79
N SER A 16 22.45 9.70 4.66
CA SER A 16 23.52 10.07 3.75
C SER A 16 23.07 11.33 3.02
N SER A 17 23.54 12.48 3.48
CA SER A 17 23.54 13.70 2.67
C SER A 17 24.38 13.44 1.42
N ALA A 18 23.72 13.06 0.34
CA ALA A 18 24.30 13.13 -1.00
C ALA A 18 23.90 14.49 -1.58
N ASN A 19 24.88 15.38 -1.72
CA ASN A 19 24.76 16.57 -2.57
C ASN A 19 24.35 16.14 -3.99
N GLY A 20 23.31 16.77 -4.54
CA GLY A 20 22.84 16.57 -5.90
C GLY A 20 21.78 17.60 -6.27
N ASP A 21 22.17 18.86 -6.36
CA ASP A 21 21.34 20.03 -6.69
C ASP A 21 20.89 20.05 -8.16
N GLY A 22 20.30 18.94 -8.65
CA GLY A 22 19.87 18.80 -10.05
C GLY A 22 19.19 17.49 -10.44
N SER A 23 18.74 16.64 -9.51
CA SER A 23 18.07 15.35 -9.85
C SER A 23 16.55 15.36 -9.70
N ASP A 24 15.99 16.24 -8.87
CA ASP A 24 14.61 16.08 -8.40
C ASP A 24 13.57 16.63 -9.40
N GLU A 25 13.90 17.72 -10.12
CA GLU A 25 13.02 18.30 -11.14
C GLU A 25 12.87 17.39 -12.38
N ASP A 26 13.94 16.69 -12.75
CA ASP A 26 13.92 15.75 -13.88
C ASP A 26 13.10 14.48 -13.57
N ASP A 27 13.08 14.04 -12.30
CA ASP A 27 12.38 12.82 -11.88
C ASP A 27 10.85 13.04 -11.78
N GLU A 28 10.39 14.22 -11.34
CA GLU A 28 8.96 14.56 -11.30
C GLU A 28 8.30 14.56 -12.70
N SER A 29 9.08 14.82 -13.75
CA SER A 29 8.60 14.80 -15.14
C SER A 29 8.29 13.40 -15.70
N LEU A 30 8.79 12.35 -15.05
CA LEU A 30 8.65 10.97 -15.52
C LEU A 30 7.24 10.41 -15.29
N ASP A 31 6.91 9.34 -16.02
CA ASP A 31 5.74 8.53 -15.68
C ASP A 31 5.93 7.88 -14.29
N VAL A 32 4.83 7.76 -13.54
CA VAL A 32 4.81 7.20 -12.19
C VAL A 32 5.43 5.79 -12.15
N GLY A 33 5.19 4.97 -13.17
CA GLY A 33 5.76 3.64 -13.29
C GLY A 33 7.29 3.65 -13.46
N GLU A 34 7.83 4.64 -14.17
CA GLU A 34 9.26 4.80 -14.34
C GLU A 34 9.93 5.24 -13.04
N ARG A 35 9.36 6.23 -12.33
CA ARG A 35 9.83 6.62 -10.99
C ARG A 35 9.87 5.44 -10.03
N LEU A 36 8.81 4.63 -9.99
CA LEU A 36 8.76 3.43 -9.16
C LEU A 36 9.89 2.45 -9.50
N CYS A 37 10.12 2.19 -10.79
CA CYS A 37 11.18 1.28 -11.22
C CYS A 37 12.56 1.81 -10.83
N ARG A 38 12.84 3.10 -11.04
CA ARG A 38 14.11 3.73 -10.65
C ARG A 38 14.35 3.65 -9.15
N TRP A 39 13.34 3.96 -8.34
CA TRP A 39 13.42 3.83 -6.89
C TRP A 39 13.68 2.37 -6.45
N LEU A 40 13.01 1.40 -7.07
CA LEU A 40 13.25 -0.02 -6.78
C LEU A 40 14.68 -0.44 -7.15
N GLU A 41 15.17 -0.08 -8.33
CA GLU A 41 16.53 -0.40 -8.80
C GLU A 41 17.60 0.25 -7.92
N ALA A 42 17.41 1.52 -7.52
CA ALA A 42 18.28 2.22 -6.58
C ALA A 42 18.38 1.51 -5.21
N ASN A 43 17.36 0.75 -4.83
CA ASN A 43 17.33 -0.05 -3.60
C ASN A 43 17.76 -1.51 -3.79
N GLY A 44 18.25 -1.88 -4.99
CA GLY A 44 18.81 -3.20 -5.28
C GLY A 44 17.84 -4.19 -5.92
N ALA A 45 16.73 -3.71 -6.50
CA ALA A 45 15.85 -4.54 -7.31
C ALA A 45 16.47 -4.87 -8.68
N GLU A 46 16.15 -6.06 -9.18
CA GLU A 46 16.50 -6.47 -10.55
C GLU A 46 15.22 -6.41 -11.40
N LEU A 47 15.10 -5.39 -12.26
CA LEU A 47 13.94 -5.14 -13.12
C LEU A 47 14.28 -5.01 -14.61
N SER A 48 15.53 -5.32 -15.00
CA SER A 48 16.05 -5.08 -16.35
C SER A 48 15.19 -5.63 -17.48
N LYS A 49 14.49 -6.74 -17.25
CA LYS A 49 13.62 -7.41 -18.23
C LYS A 49 12.19 -6.91 -18.26
N LEU A 50 11.80 -6.00 -17.36
CA LEU A 50 10.42 -5.57 -17.17
C LEU A 50 10.31 -4.06 -17.30
N ARG A 51 9.14 -3.60 -17.71
CA ARG A 51 8.73 -2.20 -17.61
C ARG A 51 7.29 -2.10 -17.16
N ILE A 52 6.96 -0.99 -16.51
CA ILE A 52 5.58 -0.60 -16.27
C ILE A 52 5.11 0.18 -17.51
N GLU A 53 3.97 -0.22 -18.05
CA GLU A 53 3.31 0.41 -19.19
C GLU A 53 2.00 1.03 -18.71
N THR A 54 1.78 2.31 -19.04
CA THR A 54 0.56 3.04 -18.72
C THR A 54 -0.36 3.02 -19.95
N TYR A 55 -1.53 2.39 -19.83
CA TYR A 55 -2.49 2.28 -20.94
C TYR A 55 -3.52 3.43 -20.94
N ALA A 56 -3.87 3.88 -19.75
CA ALA A 56 -4.83 4.94 -19.48
C ALA A 56 -4.56 5.49 -18.08
N PRO A 57 -5.16 6.62 -17.68
CA PRO A 57 -5.04 7.14 -16.31
C PRO A 57 -5.33 6.02 -15.30
N GLU A 58 -4.39 5.81 -14.37
CA GLU A 58 -4.44 4.78 -13.31
C GLU A 58 -4.44 3.31 -13.77
N VAL A 59 -4.45 3.04 -15.08
CA VAL A 59 -4.41 1.70 -15.65
C VAL A 59 -2.99 1.38 -16.13
N ARG A 60 -2.30 0.55 -15.34
CA ARG A 60 -0.92 0.15 -15.58
C ARG A 60 -0.77 -1.36 -15.63
N GLY A 61 0.19 -1.84 -16.40
CA GLY A 61 0.56 -3.25 -16.47
C GLY A 61 2.07 -3.43 -16.53
N VAL A 62 2.53 -4.68 -16.38
CA VAL A 62 3.94 -5.03 -16.48
C VAL A 62 4.18 -5.71 -17.82
N HIS A 63 5.13 -5.19 -18.59
CA HIS A 63 5.52 -5.71 -19.90
C HIS A 63 6.94 -6.23 -19.87
N ALA A 64 7.21 -7.25 -20.67
CA ALA A 64 8.56 -7.68 -20.96
C ALA A 64 9.27 -6.63 -21.84
N ARG A 65 10.49 -6.26 -21.46
CA ARG A 65 11.42 -5.51 -22.31
C ARG A 65 12.13 -6.45 -23.29
N ASP A 66 12.43 -7.67 -22.82
CA ASP A 66 13.17 -8.69 -23.56
C ASP A 66 12.51 -10.05 -23.45
N THR A 67 12.85 -10.94 -24.38
CA THR A 67 12.48 -12.35 -24.27
C THR A 67 13.20 -13.02 -23.09
N PHE A 68 12.51 -13.95 -22.43
CA PHE A 68 13.04 -14.80 -21.37
C PHE A 68 12.43 -16.19 -21.48
N VAL A 69 13.11 -17.19 -20.93
CA VAL A 69 12.65 -18.58 -20.98
C VAL A 69 11.90 -18.98 -19.72
N ALA A 70 11.15 -20.08 -19.80
CA ALA A 70 10.46 -20.62 -18.62
C ALA A 70 11.46 -20.92 -17.49
N LYS A 71 11.07 -20.58 -16.24
CA LYS A 71 11.86 -20.71 -15.01
C LYS A 71 13.04 -19.74 -14.88
N GLU A 72 13.21 -18.80 -15.80
CA GLU A 72 14.16 -17.72 -15.64
C GLU A 72 13.69 -16.72 -14.58
N ARG A 73 14.62 -16.21 -13.75
CA ARG A 73 14.31 -15.14 -12.80
C ARG A 73 14.21 -13.81 -13.55
N VAL A 74 12.99 -13.31 -13.71
CA VAL A 74 12.70 -12.04 -14.41
C VAL A 74 12.66 -10.82 -13.50
N MET A 75 12.58 -11.04 -12.18
CA MET A 75 12.48 -9.97 -11.18
C MET A 75 13.05 -10.42 -9.84
N ARG A 76 13.69 -9.49 -9.12
CA ARG A 76 14.04 -9.62 -7.70
C ARG A 76 13.68 -8.32 -6.99
N ILE A 77 12.88 -8.40 -5.93
CA ILE A 77 12.54 -7.25 -5.07
C ILE A 77 13.21 -7.45 -3.69
N PRO A 78 14.05 -6.50 -3.24
CA PRO A 78 14.65 -6.52 -1.91
C PRO A 78 13.61 -6.42 -0.78
N LEU A 79 13.90 -7.03 0.37
CA LEU A 79 12.97 -7.05 1.51
C LEU A 79 12.69 -5.65 2.08
N ASN A 80 13.66 -4.73 2.03
CA ASN A 80 13.48 -3.34 2.46
C ASN A 80 12.48 -2.56 1.60
N CYS A 81 12.18 -3.01 0.38
CA CYS A 81 11.15 -2.43 -0.48
C CYS A 81 9.75 -2.98 -0.19
N LEU A 82 9.58 -3.87 0.79
CA LEU A 82 8.29 -4.43 1.17
C LEU A 82 7.72 -3.74 2.40
N ILE A 83 6.40 -3.49 2.39
CA ILE A 83 5.64 -3.12 3.58
C ILE A 83 5.14 -4.41 4.24
N THR A 84 5.44 -4.58 5.52
CA THR A 84 5.15 -5.81 6.27
C THR A 84 4.18 -5.58 7.44
N VAL A 85 3.61 -6.67 7.95
CA VAL A 85 2.72 -6.61 9.13
C VAL A 85 3.49 -6.11 10.36
N GLU A 86 4.76 -6.49 10.47
CA GLU A 86 5.66 -6.14 11.56
C GLU A 86 5.90 -4.62 11.60
N MET A 87 6.11 -4.01 10.43
CA MET A 87 6.18 -2.54 10.31
C MET A 87 4.90 -1.87 10.79
N GLY A 88 3.74 -2.41 10.39
CA GLY A 88 2.43 -1.93 10.87
C GLY A 88 2.25 -2.05 12.37
N LYS A 89 2.61 -3.19 12.96
CA LYS A 89 2.58 -3.38 14.41
C LYS A 89 3.53 -2.42 15.13
N ALA A 90 4.68 -2.10 14.56
CA ALA A 90 5.66 -1.21 15.18
C ALA A 90 5.23 0.27 15.22
N THR A 91 4.21 0.67 14.45
CA THR A 91 3.64 2.02 14.53
C THR A 91 2.96 2.27 15.87
N GLU A 92 2.86 3.53 16.30
CA GLU A 92 2.12 3.93 17.51
C GLU A 92 0.66 3.44 17.46
N LEU A 93 0.00 3.61 16.32
CA LEU A 93 -1.37 3.10 16.10
C LEU A 93 -1.40 1.58 16.19
N GLY A 94 -0.47 0.89 15.52
CA GLY A 94 -0.40 -0.57 15.54
C GLY A 94 -0.26 -1.15 16.95
N GLN A 95 0.59 -0.54 17.79
CA GLN A 95 0.78 -0.94 19.18
C GLN A 95 -0.50 -0.79 20.01
N ARG A 96 -1.25 0.30 19.83
CA ARG A 96 -2.53 0.55 20.51
C ARG A 96 -3.63 -0.43 20.11
N LEU A 97 -3.48 -1.13 18.99
CA LEU A 97 -4.49 -2.07 18.50
C LEU A 97 -4.12 -3.55 18.75
N LEU A 98 -3.01 -3.84 19.43
CA LEU A 98 -2.53 -5.22 19.63
C LEU A 98 -3.45 -6.08 20.49
N HIS A 99 -4.20 -5.49 21.42
CA HIS A 99 -5.14 -6.22 22.30
C HIS A 99 -6.51 -6.43 21.67
N LEU A 100 -6.77 -5.86 20.50
CA LEU A 100 -8.06 -5.96 19.83
C LEU A 100 -8.09 -7.15 18.87
N GLU A 101 -9.27 -7.79 18.79
CA GLU A 101 -9.51 -8.86 17.83
C GLU A 101 -10.23 -8.31 16.59
N PHE A 102 -9.57 -8.44 15.44
CA PHE A 102 -10.15 -8.10 14.14
C PHE A 102 -10.37 -9.37 13.32
N GLY A 103 -11.38 -9.38 12.45
CA GLY A 103 -11.62 -10.51 11.56
C GLY A 103 -10.48 -10.74 10.53
N ALA A 104 -9.73 -9.67 10.21
CA ALA A 104 -8.55 -9.76 9.36
C ALA A 104 -7.42 -8.85 9.89
N PRO A 105 -6.68 -9.30 10.93
CA PRO A 105 -5.76 -8.46 11.69
C PRO A 105 -4.52 -8.08 10.87
N LYS A 106 -4.02 -8.98 10.00
CA LYS A 106 -2.87 -8.69 9.11
C LYS A 106 -3.13 -7.46 8.24
N HIS A 107 -4.32 -7.38 7.67
CA HIS A 107 -4.72 -6.25 6.82
C HIS A 107 -4.82 -4.95 7.63
N ILE A 108 -5.29 -5.00 8.88
CA ILE A 108 -5.34 -3.80 9.75
C ILE A 108 -3.94 -3.25 9.97
N TYR A 109 -2.96 -4.07 10.35
CA TYR A 109 -1.60 -3.58 10.58
C TYR A 109 -0.94 -3.03 9.31
N LEU A 110 -1.10 -3.69 8.17
CA LEU A 110 -0.61 -3.17 6.88
C LEU A 110 -1.24 -1.81 6.55
N MET A 111 -2.55 -1.64 6.80
CA MET A 111 -3.23 -0.35 6.61
C MET A 111 -2.74 0.71 7.58
N MET A 112 -2.47 0.37 8.86
CA MET A 112 -1.94 1.33 9.83
C MET A 112 -0.61 1.86 9.34
N TYR A 113 0.30 0.99 8.88
CA TYR A 113 1.56 1.45 8.31
C TYR A 113 1.33 2.37 7.10
N LEU A 114 0.54 1.90 6.13
CA LEU A 114 0.30 2.62 4.89
C LEU A 114 -0.30 4.01 5.16
N LEU A 115 -1.31 4.11 6.01
CA LEU A 115 -1.95 5.38 6.33
C LEU A 115 -1.01 6.34 7.05
N THR A 116 -0.26 5.88 8.06
CA THR A 116 0.64 6.74 8.84
C THR A 116 1.84 7.19 8.02
N ASP A 117 2.42 6.29 7.24
CA ASP A 117 3.64 6.58 6.48
C ASP A 117 3.32 7.50 5.29
N MET A 118 2.10 7.42 4.73
CA MET A 118 1.62 8.39 3.74
C MET A 118 1.47 9.83 4.29
N GLU A 119 1.27 10.03 5.60
CA GLU A 119 1.22 11.38 6.21
C GLU A 119 2.58 12.09 6.12
N LEU A 120 3.68 11.35 5.95
CA LEU A 120 5.03 11.92 5.76
C LEU A 120 5.20 12.60 4.39
N GLY A 121 4.30 12.34 3.43
CA GLY A 121 4.36 12.89 2.09
C GLY A 121 5.70 12.63 1.41
N ASN A 122 6.40 13.71 1.04
CA ASN A 122 7.70 13.61 0.38
C ASN A 122 8.82 13.06 1.26
N GLY A 123 8.62 12.96 2.57
CA GLY A 123 9.57 12.36 3.51
C GLY A 123 9.48 10.84 3.62
N SER A 124 8.46 10.19 3.03
CA SER A 124 8.33 8.74 3.09
C SER A 124 9.36 8.04 2.20
N PHE A 125 10.01 7.00 2.74
CA PHE A 125 10.84 6.08 1.96
C PHE A 125 10.04 5.37 0.85
N PHE A 126 8.74 5.14 1.08
CA PHE A 126 7.82 4.47 0.16
C PHE A 126 7.06 5.44 -0.74
N LYS A 127 7.46 6.73 -0.82
CA LYS A 127 6.79 7.74 -1.65
C LYS A 127 6.50 7.24 -3.07
N CYS A 128 7.50 6.71 -3.78
CA CYS A 128 7.33 6.24 -5.16
C CYS A 128 6.33 5.08 -5.26
N TYR A 129 6.26 4.22 -4.24
CA TYR A 129 5.25 3.18 -4.15
C TYR A 129 3.86 3.78 -3.95
N TYR A 130 3.70 4.74 -3.04
CA TYR A 130 2.41 5.39 -2.80
C TYR A 130 1.89 6.20 -3.98
N ASP A 131 2.77 6.94 -4.65
CA ASP A 131 2.43 7.67 -5.88
C ASP A 131 1.97 6.69 -6.97
N SER A 132 2.45 5.44 -6.92
CA SER A 132 2.03 4.38 -7.84
C SER A 132 0.68 3.74 -7.50
N LEU A 133 0.11 3.99 -6.32
CA LEU A 133 -1.20 3.46 -5.97
C LEU A 133 -2.31 4.20 -6.75
N PRO A 134 -3.43 3.52 -7.07
CA PRO A 134 -4.57 4.19 -7.67
C PRO A 134 -5.21 5.17 -6.68
N SER A 135 -5.49 6.39 -7.13
CA SER A 135 -6.15 7.43 -6.34
C SER A 135 -7.63 7.10 -6.07
N SER A 136 -8.26 6.37 -6.99
CA SER A 136 -9.63 5.88 -6.86
C SER A 136 -9.72 4.38 -7.06
N LEU A 137 -10.72 3.77 -6.44
CA LEU A 137 -11.06 2.36 -6.59
C LEU A 137 -12.51 2.20 -7.08
N SER A 138 -13.00 3.16 -7.86
CA SER A 138 -14.38 3.17 -8.40
C SER A 138 -14.72 1.95 -9.26
N ASN A 139 -13.72 1.20 -9.73
CA ASN A 139 -13.92 -0.07 -10.41
C ASN A 139 -14.33 -1.22 -9.45
N MET A 140 -14.22 -1.04 -8.12
CA MET A 140 -14.66 -2.02 -7.15
C MET A 140 -16.09 -1.74 -6.66
N PRO A 141 -16.96 -2.76 -6.60
CA PRO A 141 -18.37 -2.57 -6.24
C PRO A 141 -18.65 -1.94 -4.88
N ILE A 142 -17.69 -1.99 -3.95
CA ILE A 142 -17.84 -1.36 -2.63
C ILE A 142 -17.91 0.17 -2.73
N PHE A 143 -17.30 0.76 -3.76
CA PHE A 143 -17.26 2.22 -3.96
C PHE A 143 -18.32 2.71 -4.97
N TRP A 144 -19.18 1.81 -5.46
CA TRP A 144 -20.23 2.17 -6.40
C TRP A 144 -21.35 2.96 -5.74
N THR A 145 -21.91 3.87 -6.52
CA THR A 145 -23.10 4.65 -6.19
C THR A 145 -24.34 3.76 -6.13
N ALA A 146 -25.40 4.27 -5.49
CA ALA A 146 -26.68 3.57 -5.44
C ALA A 146 -27.25 3.30 -6.86
N HIS A 147 -27.00 4.22 -7.80
CA HIS A 147 -27.42 4.05 -9.19
C HIS A 147 -26.70 2.89 -9.87
N GLU A 148 -25.38 2.77 -9.71
CA GLU A 148 -24.60 1.65 -10.27
C GLU A 148 -24.99 0.31 -9.62
N LEU A 149 -25.22 0.29 -8.30
CA LEU A 149 -25.67 -0.89 -7.59
C LEU A 149 -27.09 -1.34 -8.02
N ALA A 150 -27.95 -0.43 -8.47
CA ALA A 150 -29.28 -0.77 -8.95
C ALA A 150 -29.26 -1.73 -10.16
N TRP A 151 -28.19 -1.72 -10.95
CA TRP A 151 -28.00 -2.66 -12.07
C TRP A 151 -27.84 -4.12 -11.61
N LEU A 152 -27.46 -4.32 -10.35
CA LEU A 152 -27.29 -5.64 -9.75
C LEU A 152 -28.51 -6.09 -8.93
N GLN A 153 -29.64 -5.37 -9.01
CA GLN A 153 -30.84 -5.70 -8.25
C GLN A 153 -31.32 -7.13 -8.54
N GLY A 154 -31.63 -7.86 -7.48
CA GLY A 154 -32.02 -9.28 -7.55
C GLY A 154 -30.84 -10.25 -7.54
N SER A 155 -29.59 -9.78 -7.61
CA SER A 155 -28.42 -10.63 -7.45
C SER A 155 -27.99 -10.75 -5.98
N HIS A 156 -27.37 -11.87 -5.63
CA HIS A 156 -26.76 -12.07 -4.30
C HIS A 156 -25.54 -11.16 -4.06
N ILE A 157 -24.93 -10.63 -5.13
CA ILE A 157 -23.74 -9.78 -5.06
C ILE A 157 -23.99 -8.53 -4.19
N LEU A 158 -25.21 -7.99 -4.21
CA LEU A 158 -25.57 -6.84 -3.38
C LEU A 158 -25.41 -7.13 -1.88
N HIS A 159 -25.75 -8.34 -1.43
CA HIS A 159 -25.55 -8.74 -0.04
C HIS A 159 -24.06 -8.85 0.30
N LEU A 160 -23.25 -9.41 -0.60
CA LEU A 160 -21.80 -9.51 -0.40
C LEU A 160 -21.13 -8.14 -0.31
N ILE A 161 -21.58 -7.17 -1.12
CA ILE A 161 -21.09 -5.80 -1.07
C ILE A 161 -21.45 -5.15 0.26
N GLU A 162 -22.70 -5.30 0.70
CA GLU A 162 -23.17 -4.73 1.96
C GLU A 162 -22.45 -5.33 3.17
N ASP A 163 -22.31 -6.65 3.21
CA ASP A 163 -21.56 -7.35 4.27
C ASP A 163 -20.11 -6.87 4.32
N ARG A 164 -19.50 -6.64 3.15
CA ARG A 164 -18.14 -6.10 3.07
C ARG A 164 -18.07 -4.68 3.59
N LYS A 165 -19.00 -3.79 3.22
CA LYS A 165 -19.08 -2.41 3.73
C LYS A 165 -19.26 -2.40 5.25
N ALA A 166 -20.21 -3.18 5.76
CA ALA A 166 -20.48 -3.30 7.18
C ALA A 166 -19.28 -3.85 7.97
N ALA A 167 -18.52 -4.80 7.42
CA ALA A 167 -17.30 -5.30 8.04
C ALA A 167 -16.21 -4.21 8.14
N ILE A 168 -16.01 -3.44 7.08
CA ILE A 168 -15.04 -2.33 7.06
C ILE A 168 -15.43 -1.25 8.07
N GLU A 169 -16.71 -0.86 8.08
CA GLU A 169 -17.21 0.15 9.00
C GLU A 169 -17.09 -0.31 10.46
N ARG A 170 -17.35 -1.60 10.74
CA ARG A 170 -17.16 -2.17 12.07
C ARG A 170 -15.70 -2.08 12.52
N ASP A 171 -14.75 -2.50 11.67
CA ASP A 171 -13.31 -2.41 11.96
C ASP A 171 -12.91 -0.94 12.23
N TYR A 172 -13.38 0.00 11.40
CA TYR A 172 -13.12 1.43 11.55
C TYR A 172 -13.67 1.98 12.89
N ARG A 173 -14.92 1.67 13.24
CA ARG A 173 -15.52 2.11 14.51
C ARG A 173 -14.78 1.53 15.72
N THR A 174 -14.39 0.26 15.67
CA THR A 174 -13.57 -0.36 16.72
C THR A 174 -12.25 0.42 16.91
N ILE A 175 -11.58 0.80 15.83
CA ILE A 175 -10.34 1.59 15.90
C ILE A 175 -10.62 2.99 16.45
N CYS A 176 -11.66 3.70 16.00
CA CYS A 176 -12.02 5.02 16.51
C CYS A 176 -12.38 5.00 18.01
N ASN A 177 -12.95 3.92 18.51
CA ASN A 177 -13.26 3.78 19.93
C ASN A 177 -11.99 3.63 20.78
N GLU A 178 -10.99 2.88 20.29
CA GLU A 178 -9.70 2.71 20.96
C GLU A 178 -8.77 3.92 20.78
N VAL A 179 -8.87 4.59 19.63
CA VAL A 179 -8.07 5.73 19.19
C VAL A 179 -9.01 6.87 18.79
N PRO A 180 -9.46 7.70 19.75
CA PRO A 180 -10.48 8.73 19.49
C PRO A 180 -10.11 9.77 18.43
N ASP A 181 -8.82 10.05 18.25
CA ASP A 181 -8.29 10.95 17.23
C ASP A 181 -8.16 10.29 15.84
N PHE A 182 -8.41 8.99 15.71
CA PHE A 182 -8.27 8.30 14.43
C PHE A 182 -9.23 8.86 13.37
N GLY A 183 -10.49 9.07 13.74
CA GLY A 183 -11.51 9.55 12.81
C GLY A 183 -11.34 11.00 12.36
N SER A 184 -10.60 11.82 13.11
CA SER A 184 -10.21 13.17 12.67
C SER A 184 -9.00 13.15 11.74
N ARG A 185 -8.15 12.12 11.83
CA ARG A 185 -6.97 11.94 10.96
C ARG A 185 -7.31 11.22 9.65
N PHE A 186 -8.12 10.17 9.71
CA PHE A 186 -8.46 9.33 8.57
C PHE A 186 -9.96 9.13 8.50
N THR A 187 -10.59 9.53 7.40
CA THR A 187 -12.03 9.31 7.18
C THR A 187 -12.32 7.83 6.93
N LEU A 188 -13.59 7.42 7.09
CA LEU A 188 -14.04 6.07 6.74
C LEU A 188 -13.75 5.75 5.27
N ASP A 189 -13.93 6.71 4.35
CA ASP A 189 -13.62 6.52 2.93
C ASP A 189 -12.13 6.26 2.69
N ARG A 190 -11.26 7.00 3.39
CA ARG A 190 -9.82 6.80 3.31
C ARG A 190 -9.40 5.45 3.89
N PHE A 191 -10.02 5.06 5.00
CA PHE A 191 -9.81 3.74 5.60
C PHE A 191 -10.29 2.61 4.68
N ALA A 192 -11.47 2.75 4.06
CA ALA A 192 -12.01 1.79 3.11
C ALA A 192 -11.13 1.68 1.85
N TRP A 193 -10.62 2.80 1.34
CA TRP A 193 -9.64 2.82 0.26
C TRP A 193 -8.39 2.02 0.64
N ALA A 194 -7.77 2.33 1.78
CA ALA A 194 -6.57 1.61 2.25
C ALA A 194 -6.86 0.12 2.47
N ARG A 195 -8.05 -0.23 2.95
CA ARG A 195 -8.48 -1.63 3.10
C ARG A 195 -8.47 -2.36 1.78
N MET A 196 -8.94 -1.71 0.72
CA MET A 196 -9.05 -2.33 -0.59
C MET A 196 -7.76 -2.30 -1.40
N ILE A 197 -6.81 -1.42 -1.07
CA ILE A 197 -5.42 -1.53 -1.54
C ILE A 197 -4.76 -2.80 -0.99
N VAL A 198 -4.93 -3.06 0.30
CA VAL A 198 -4.24 -4.17 0.99
C VAL A 198 -4.92 -5.52 0.79
N CYS A 199 -6.25 -5.54 0.76
CA CYS A 199 -7.05 -6.77 0.69
C CYS A 199 -7.68 -6.88 -0.70
N ARG A 200 -6.90 -7.30 -1.69
CA ARG A 200 -7.44 -7.81 -2.96
C ARG A 200 -7.81 -9.28 -2.87
#